data_AF-B3VMH5-F1
#
_entry.id   AF-B3VMH5-F1
#
_cell.length_a   1.000
_cell.length_b   1.000
_cell.length_c   1.000
_cell.angle_alpha   90.00
_cell.angle_beta   90.00
_cell.angle_gamma   90.00
#
_symmetry.space_group_name_H-M   'P 1'
#
loop_
_entity.id
_entity.type
_entity.pdbx_description
1 polymer ?
#
loop_
_entity_poly.entity_id
_entity_poly.type
_entity_poly.pdbx_seq_one_letter_code
_entity_poly.pdbx_strand_id
1 'polypeptide(L)'
;LYFTMLNANKRSITLDTKNPEGKKVLEELVKSCDVMAENFAPGALDRMGFSWERIQELNPRIILASVKGFGPGPFEDCKVYENVAQCTGGSASTTGFRDGFPLVTAAQIGDSGTGLHLALGIVTALYQRTLTGRGQKVLCAMQDAVLNFCRVKLRDQ
;
A
#
# COMPACT_ATOMS: atom_id res chain seq x y z
N LEU A 1 -7.69 6.02 -20.58
CA LEU A 1 -8.68 5.79 -19.51
C LEU A 1 -8.07 5.38 -18.17
N TYR A 2 -7.07 4.49 -18.11
CA TYR A 2 -6.56 3.98 -16.83
C TYR A 2 -6.17 5.07 -15.81
N PHE A 3 -5.33 6.04 -16.23
CA PHE A 3 -4.95 7.17 -15.37
C PHE A 3 -6.16 8.01 -14.92
N THR A 4 -7.06 8.36 -15.83
CA THR A 4 -8.19 9.26 -15.56
C THR A 4 -9.23 8.62 -14.64
N MET A 5 -9.38 7.29 -14.67
CA MET A 5 -10.29 6.56 -13.78
C MET A 5 -9.77 6.46 -12.34
N LEU A 6 -8.44 6.50 -12.13
CA LEU A 6 -7.82 6.32 -10.81
C LEU A 6 -7.32 7.62 -10.14
N ASN A 7 -7.38 8.75 -10.85
CA ASN A 7 -6.78 10.01 -10.40
C ASN A 7 -7.73 11.21 -10.45
N ALA A 8 -9.04 10.97 -10.56
CA ALA A 8 -10.04 12.01 -10.36
C ALA A 8 -9.87 12.71 -8.99
N ASN A 9 -10.20 14.00 -8.93
CA ASN A 9 -10.13 14.85 -7.73
C ASN A 9 -8.73 15.07 -7.13
N LYS A 10 -7.64 14.64 -7.81
CA LYS A 10 -6.27 14.92 -7.38
C LYS A 10 -5.71 16.18 -8.04
N ARG A 11 -4.88 16.93 -7.32
CA ARG A 11 -3.97 17.94 -7.89
C ARG A 11 -2.62 17.27 -8.15
N SER A 12 -1.94 17.68 -9.23
CA SER A 12 -0.67 17.08 -9.64
C SER A 12 0.46 18.09 -9.52
N ILE A 13 1.60 17.64 -9.00
CA ILE A 13 2.88 18.35 -9.02
C ILE A 13 3.96 17.37 -9.46
N THR A 14 4.89 17.81 -10.31
CA THR A 14 6.06 17.02 -10.69
C THR A 14 7.21 17.35 -9.76
N LEU A 15 7.86 16.34 -9.22
CA LEU A 15 8.93 16.51 -8.24
C LEU A 15 10.05 15.49 -8.46
N ASP A 16 11.28 15.96 -8.60
CA ASP A 16 12.47 15.10 -8.63
C ASP A 16 13.17 15.12 -7.26
N THR A 17 13.02 14.05 -6.50
CA THR A 17 13.62 13.92 -5.15
C THR A 17 15.13 13.66 -5.17
N LYS A 18 15.74 13.47 -6.35
CA LYS A 18 17.20 13.43 -6.51
C LYS A 18 17.81 14.83 -6.53
N ASN A 19 17.03 15.85 -6.87
CA ASN A 19 17.44 17.25 -6.77
C ASN A 19 17.24 17.74 -5.31
N PRO A 20 18.25 18.39 -4.68
CA PRO A 20 18.09 18.98 -3.35
C PRO A 20 16.89 19.92 -3.20
N GLU A 21 16.54 20.68 -4.23
CA GLU A 21 15.36 21.56 -4.21
C GLU A 21 14.06 20.77 -4.20
N GLY A 22 13.99 19.69 -5.00
CA GLY A 22 12.84 18.80 -5.00
C GLY A 22 12.68 18.07 -3.65
N LYS A 23 13.79 17.68 -3.03
CA LYS A 23 13.79 17.12 -1.68
C LYS A 23 13.23 18.11 -0.65
N LYS A 24 13.63 19.38 -0.69
CA LYS A 24 13.11 20.43 0.21
C LYS A 24 11.59 20.61 0.06
N VAL A 25 11.08 20.64 -1.17
CA VAL A 25 9.63 20.73 -1.41
C VAL A 25 8.89 19.55 -0.80
N LEU A 26 9.41 18.32 -0.92
CA LEU A 26 8.80 17.15 -0.28
C LEU A 26 8.84 17.25 1.26
N GLU A 27 9.93 17.73 1.85
CA GLU A 27 10.01 17.95 3.30
C GLU A 27 8.94 18.96 3.79
N GLU A 28 8.70 20.06 3.07
CA GLU A 28 7.65 21.02 3.39
C GLU A 28 6.23 20.44 3.27
N LEU A 29 6.01 19.58 2.27
CA LEU A 29 4.75 18.83 2.15
C LEU A 29 4.57 17.87 3.34
N VAL A 30 5.59 17.10 3.70
CA VAL A 30 5.54 16.16 4.84
C VAL A 30 5.19 16.88 6.16
N LYS A 31 5.74 18.08 6.39
CA LYS A 31 5.43 18.90 7.58
C LYS A 31 3.96 19.28 7.71
N SER A 32 3.25 19.41 6.58
CA SER A 32 1.86 19.90 6.54
C SER A 32 0.82 18.81 6.22
N CYS A 33 1.24 17.66 5.70
CA CYS A 33 0.37 16.55 5.36
C CYS A 33 -0.09 15.75 6.59
N ASP A 34 -1.34 15.30 6.57
CA ASP A 34 -1.86 14.33 7.53
C ASP A 34 -1.48 12.88 7.22
N VAL A 35 -1.42 12.57 5.91
CA VAL A 35 -1.19 11.23 5.40
C VAL A 35 -0.23 11.31 4.21
N MET A 36 0.79 10.48 4.23
CA MET A 36 1.64 10.19 3.08
C MET A 36 1.36 8.75 2.64
N ALA A 37 0.93 8.55 1.40
CA ALA A 37 0.65 7.24 0.84
C ALA A 37 1.67 6.89 -0.25
N GLU A 38 2.23 5.69 -0.20
CA GLU A 38 3.18 5.20 -1.19
C GLU A 38 3.02 3.70 -1.50
N ASN A 39 3.42 3.31 -2.70
CA ASN A 39 3.44 1.93 -3.16
C ASN A 39 4.71 1.62 -3.96
N PHE A 40 5.82 2.29 -3.62
CA PHE A 40 7.09 2.02 -4.27
C PHE A 40 7.65 0.66 -3.85
N ALA A 41 8.63 0.17 -4.61
CA ALA A 41 9.36 -1.03 -4.26
C ALA A 41 9.98 -0.93 -2.85
N PRO A 42 10.16 -2.06 -2.15
CA PRO A 42 10.82 -2.12 -0.84
C PRO A 42 12.11 -1.28 -0.76
N GLY A 43 12.24 -0.52 0.33
CA GLY A 43 13.33 0.41 0.60
C GLY A 43 13.45 1.62 -0.33
N ALA A 44 12.54 1.83 -1.29
CA ALA A 44 12.66 2.95 -2.22
C ALA A 44 12.55 4.32 -1.52
N LEU A 45 11.62 4.45 -0.58
CA LEU A 45 11.43 5.69 0.17
C LEU A 45 12.63 6.00 1.08
N ASP A 46 13.20 4.98 1.71
CA ASP A 46 14.42 5.10 2.50
C ASP A 46 15.60 5.57 1.64
N ARG A 47 15.76 5.00 0.44
CA ARG A 47 16.79 5.43 -0.53
C ARG A 47 16.58 6.86 -1.05
N MET A 48 15.35 7.37 -1.04
CA MET A 48 15.06 8.79 -1.31
C MET A 48 15.42 9.71 -0.13
N GLY A 49 15.79 9.14 1.02
CA GLY A 49 16.14 9.85 2.24
C GLY A 49 14.94 10.24 3.09
N PHE A 50 13.83 9.52 2.96
CA PHE A 50 12.59 9.70 3.73
C PHE A 50 12.27 8.43 4.52
N SER A 51 13.20 8.02 5.40
CA SER A 51 12.91 6.93 6.33
C SER A 51 11.79 7.32 7.28
N TRP A 52 11.20 6.31 7.93
CA TRP A 52 10.14 6.56 8.90
C TRP A 52 10.56 7.51 10.03
N GLU A 53 11.79 7.35 10.51
CA GLU A 53 12.38 8.17 11.55
C GLU A 53 12.48 9.62 11.07
N ARG A 54 12.99 9.84 9.84
CA ARG A 54 13.07 11.17 9.23
C ARG A 54 11.68 11.80 9.05
N ILE A 55 10.70 11.02 8.62
CA ILE A 55 9.33 11.48 8.46
C ILE A 55 8.72 11.89 9.82
N GLN A 56 8.97 11.12 10.88
CA GLN A 56 8.51 11.46 12.23
C GLN A 56 9.18 12.72 12.80
N GLU A 57 10.48 12.92 12.57
CA GLU A 57 11.18 14.15 12.95
C GLU A 57 10.53 15.38 12.32
N LEU A 58 10.16 15.28 11.05
CA LEU A 58 9.49 16.35 10.31
C LEU A 58 8.05 16.57 10.79
N ASN A 59 7.33 15.48 11.08
CA ASN A 59 5.94 15.53 11.47
C ASN A 59 5.55 14.33 12.35
N PRO A 60 5.52 14.45 13.69
CA PRO A 60 5.15 13.34 14.59
C PRO A 60 3.67 12.95 14.52
N ARG A 61 2.85 13.70 13.77
CA ARG A 61 1.41 13.46 13.57
C ARG A 61 1.10 12.74 12.25
N ILE A 62 2.08 12.56 11.37
CA ILE A 62 1.83 12.01 10.03
C ILE A 62 1.55 10.51 10.06
N ILE A 63 0.64 10.07 9.20
CA ILE A 63 0.42 8.65 8.92
C ILE A 63 1.18 8.29 7.65
N LEU A 64 2.12 7.36 7.74
CA LEU A 64 2.78 6.78 6.57
C LEU A 64 2.06 5.49 6.17
N ALA A 65 1.37 5.52 5.03
CA ALA A 65 0.58 4.43 4.51
C ALA A 65 1.29 3.77 3.32
N SER A 66 1.54 2.47 3.41
CA SER A 66 2.34 1.72 2.45
C SER A 66 1.57 0.54 1.88
N VAL A 67 1.48 0.46 0.55
CA VAL A 67 1.18 -0.80 -0.15
C VAL A 67 2.49 -1.52 -0.45
N LYS A 68 2.55 -2.81 -0.15
CA LYS A 68 3.66 -3.71 -0.52
C LYS A 68 3.10 -5.00 -1.11
N GLY A 69 3.93 -5.76 -1.81
CA GLY A 69 3.51 -7.05 -2.34
C GLY A 69 3.29 -8.08 -1.23
N PHE A 70 4.25 -8.16 -0.32
CA PHE A 70 4.30 -9.07 0.81
C PHE A 70 4.54 -8.32 2.12
N GLY A 71 4.11 -8.89 3.23
CA GLY A 71 4.50 -8.46 4.57
C GLY A 71 5.93 -8.94 4.92
N PRO A 72 6.41 -8.65 6.15
CA PRO A 72 7.72 -9.10 6.61
C PRO A 72 7.88 -10.61 6.48
N GLY A 73 9.02 -11.04 5.93
CA GLY A 73 9.31 -12.45 5.68
C GLY A 73 10.14 -12.69 4.42
N PRO A 74 10.25 -13.96 3.97
CA PRO A 74 11.18 -14.34 2.91
C PRO A 74 10.91 -13.70 1.53
N PHE A 75 9.72 -13.12 1.34
CA PHE A 75 9.31 -12.49 0.09
C PHE A 75 9.14 -10.97 0.19
N GLU A 76 9.53 -10.35 1.31
CA GLU A 76 9.27 -8.92 1.57
C GLU A 76 9.86 -7.99 0.48
N ASP A 77 10.98 -8.39 -0.13
CA ASP A 77 11.66 -7.66 -1.20
C ASP A 77 11.14 -7.98 -2.62
N CYS A 78 10.22 -8.93 -2.76
CA CYS A 78 9.69 -9.34 -4.05
C CYS A 78 8.70 -8.30 -4.61
N LYS A 79 8.80 -8.06 -5.93
CA LYS A 79 7.83 -7.24 -6.67
C LYS A 79 6.58 -8.04 -6.96
N VAL A 80 5.42 -7.41 -6.78
CA VAL A 80 4.11 -8.03 -6.97
C VAL A 80 3.26 -7.11 -7.83
N TYR A 81 2.53 -7.75 -8.75
CA TYR A 81 1.41 -7.17 -9.48
C TYR A 81 0.14 -7.97 -9.16
N GLU A 82 -1.03 -7.45 -9.55
CA GLU A 82 -2.35 -8.05 -9.36
C GLU A 82 -2.35 -9.60 -9.34
N ASN A 83 -2.01 -10.23 -10.47
CA ASN A 83 -2.13 -11.69 -10.59
C ASN A 83 -1.14 -12.45 -9.69
N VAL A 84 0.02 -11.88 -9.38
CA VAL A 84 0.97 -12.48 -8.42
C VAL A 84 0.35 -12.49 -7.03
N ALA A 85 -0.30 -11.40 -6.62
CA ALA A 85 -1.02 -11.34 -5.35
C ALA A 85 -2.18 -12.34 -5.30
N GLN A 86 -2.93 -12.48 -6.40
CA GLN A 86 -4.01 -13.48 -6.48
C GLN A 86 -3.48 -14.91 -6.32
N CYS A 87 -2.32 -15.22 -6.90
CA CYS A 87 -1.67 -16.51 -6.73
C CYS A 87 -1.18 -16.73 -5.30
N THR A 88 -0.48 -15.75 -4.72
CA THR A 88 0.16 -15.91 -3.41
C THR A 88 -0.81 -15.79 -2.23
N GLY A 89 -1.95 -15.12 -2.42
CA GLY A 89 -3.04 -15.00 -1.44
C GLY A 89 -4.09 -16.13 -1.54
N GLY A 90 -3.93 -17.09 -2.45
CA GLY A 90 -4.78 -18.28 -2.56
C GLY A 90 -6.04 -18.13 -3.43
N SER A 91 -6.32 -16.94 -3.96
CA SER A 91 -7.47 -16.72 -4.86
C SER A 91 -7.38 -17.58 -6.12
N ALA A 92 -6.22 -17.60 -6.78
CA ALA A 92 -6.05 -18.35 -8.01
C ALA A 92 -6.24 -19.85 -7.81
N SER A 93 -5.75 -20.39 -6.67
CA SER A 93 -5.89 -21.80 -6.33
C SER A 93 -7.34 -22.23 -6.06
N THR A 94 -8.22 -21.29 -5.74
CA THR A 94 -9.62 -21.58 -5.37
C THR A 94 -10.63 -21.11 -6.41
N THR A 95 -10.14 -20.60 -7.55
CA THR A 95 -10.95 -20.07 -8.65
C THR A 95 -10.70 -20.89 -9.91
N GLY A 96 -11.77 -21.42 -10.52
CA GLY A 96 -11.70 -22.20 -11.74
C GLY A 96 -12.47 -23.52 -11.63
N PHE A 97 -12.07 -24.49 -12.44
CA PHE A 97 -12.65 -25.84 -12.47
C PHE A 97 -11.71 -26.83 -11.81
N ARG A 98 -12.26 -27.89 -11.20
CA ARG A 98 -11.48 -28.88 -10.42
C ARG A 98 -10.34 -29.53 -11.21
N ASP A 99 -10.60 -29.83 -12.49
CA ASP A 99 -9.63 -30.47 -13.39
C ASP A 99 -8.99 -29.46 -14.36
N GLY A 100 -9.07 -28.17 -14.04
CA GLY A 100 -8.52 -27.06 -14.83
C GLY A 100 -7.30 -26.40 -14.19
N PHE A 101 -6.73 -25.41 -14.88
CA PHE A 101 -5.68 -24.57 -14.31
C PHE A 101 -6.25 -23.58 -13.28
N PRO A 102 -5.46 -23.17 -12.27
CA PRO A 102 -5.77 -22.01 -11.43
C PRO A 102 -6.09 -20.79 -12.27
N LEU A 103 -7.22 -20.12 -12.00
CA LEU A 103 -7.65 -18.94 -12.74
C LEU A 103 -7.59 -17.70 -11.84
N VAL A 104 -7.16 -16.58 -12.40
CA VAL A 104 -7.30 -15.28 -11.73
C VAL A 104 -8.71 -14.74 -11.91
N THR A 105 -9.19 -14.02 -10.91
CA THR A 105 -10.45 -13.27 -11.00
C THR A 105 -10.26 -12.01 -11.85
N ALA A 106 -11.30 -11.61 -12.59
CA ALA A 106 -11.28 -10.34 -13.33
C ALA A 106 -11.31 -9.11 -12.41
N ALA A 107 -11.87 -9.27 -11.20
CA ALA A 107 -11.84 -8.24 -10.17
C ALA A 107 -10.40 -7.99 -9.71
N GLN A 108 -10.03 -6.71 -9.56
CA GLN A 108 -8.68 -6.29 -9.16
C GLN A 108 -8.53 -6.36 -7.64
N ILE A 109 -8.64 -7.58 -7.09
CA ILE A 109 -8.63 -7.83 -5.64
C ILE A 109 -7.24 -7.67 -5.03
N GLY A 110 -6.17 -7.82 -5.81
CA GLY A 110 -4.79 -7.57 -5.40
C GLY A 110 -4.42 -6.08 -5.40
N ASP A 111 -4.89 -5.30 -6.38
CA ASP A 111 -4.58 -3.89 -6.53
C ASP A 111 -5.62 -3.03 -5.78
N SER A 112 -6.84 -2.96 -6.31
CA SER A 112 -7.91 -2.12 -5.74
C SER A 112 -8.40 -2.67 -4.39
N GLY A 113 -8.42 -3.99 -4.23
CA GLY A 113 -8.74 -4.63 -2.96
C GLY A 113 -7.77 -4.23 -1.83
N THR A 114 -6.47 -4.21 -2.12
CA THR A 114 -5.44 -3.73 -1.17
C THR A 114 -5.58 -2.24 -0.89
N GLY A 115 -5.91 -1.43 -1.92
CA GLY A 115 -6.19 -0.01 -1.75
C GLY A 115 -7.33 0.27 -0.76
N LEU A 116 -8.41 -0.52 -0.81
CA LEU A 116 -9.52 -0.42 0.14
C LEU A 116 -9.13 -0.80 1.57
N HIS A 117 -8.33 -1.87 1.74
CA HIS A 117 -7.82 -2.26 3.06
C HIS A 117 -6.91 -1.17 3.65
N LEU A 118 -6.00 -0.61 2.84
CA LEU A 118 -5.13 0.47 3.29
C LEU A 118 -5.92 1.73 3.63
N ALA A 119 -6.96 2.07 2.86
CA ALA A 119 -7.84 3.20 3.17
C ALA A 119 -8.52 3.05 4.54
N LEU A 120 -9.02 1.86 4.87
CA LEU A 120 -9.57 1.58 6.20
C LEU A 120 -8.50 1.71 7.30
N GLY A 121 -7.28 1.23 7.05
CA GLY A 121 -6.15 1.42 7.96
C GLY A 121 -5.79 2.89 8.19
N ILE A 122 -5.82 3.71 7.14
CA ILE A 122 -5.60 5.16 7.22
C ILE A 122 -6.69 5.83 8.08
N VAL A 123 -7.96 5.54 7.82
CA VAL A 123 -9.09 6.09 8.61
C VAL A 123 -8.97 5.70 10.08
N THR A 124 -8.59 4.45 10.36
CA THR A 124 -8.38 3.95 11.72
C THR A 124 -7.21 4.66 12.41
N ALA A 125 -6.10 4.87 11.69
CA ALA A 125 -4.95 5.60 12.20
C ALA A 125 -5.26 7.08 12.46
N LEU A 126 -6.06 7.71 11.59
CA LEU A 126 -6.56 9.07 11.79
C LEU A 126 -7.43 9.16 13.05
N TYR A 127 -8.32 8.18 13.27
CA TYR A 127 -9.14 8.09 14.47
C TYR A 127 -8.28 7.94 15.73
N GLN A 128 -7.33 6.99 15.76
CA GLN A 128 -6.41 6.82 16.89
C GLN A 128 -5.64 8.11 17.20
N ARG A 129 -5.22 8.86 16.16
CA ARG A 129 -4.50 10.13 16.32
C ARG A 129 -5.33 11.21 17.02
N THR A 130 -6.66 11.14 17.02
CA THR A 130 -7.52 12.05 17.79
C THR A 130 -7.34 11.88 19.31
N LEU A 131 -6.97 10.67 19.74
CA LEU A 131 -6.77 10.33 21.14
C LEU A 131 -5.31 10.49 21.58
N THR A 132 -4.37 10.05 20.75
CA THR A 132 -2.94 10.03 21.11
C THR A 132 -2.20 11.29 20.68
N GLY A 133 -2.75 12.04 19.72
CA GLY A 133 -2.05 13.14 19.06
C GLY A 133 -0.87 12.71 18.18
N ARG A 134 -0.64 11.39 17.96
CA ARG A 134 0.54 10.84 17.25
C ARG A 134 0.12 10.06 16.00
N GLY A 135 0.95 10.16 14.96
CA GLY A 135 0.85 9.36 13.75
C GLY A 135 1.46 7.96 13.91
N GLN A 136 1.40 7.15 12.85
CA GLN A 136 1.94 5.78 12.82
C GLN A 136 2.19 5.29 11.38
N LYS A 137 2.85 4.15 11.25
CA LYS A 137 2.90 3.41 9.97
C LYS A 137 1.69 2.51 9.82
N VAL A 138 1.13 2.46 8.63
CA VAL A 138 0.10 1.51 8.22
C VAL A 138 0.60 0.81 6.97
N LEU A 139 0.71 -0.50 7.00
CA LEU A 139 1.14 -1.30 5.85
C LEU A 139 0.02 -2.28 5.48
N CYS A 140 -0.24 -2.40 4.18
CA CYS A 140 -1.10 -3.45 3.65
C CYS A 140 -0.36 -4.20 2.55
N ALA A 141 -0.17 -5.51 2.75
CA ALA A 141 0.41 -6.38 1.75
C ALA A 141 -0.68 -6.88 0.78
N MET A 142 -0.37 -6.93 -0.51
CA MET A 142 -1.30 -7.43 -1.53
C MET A 142 -1.68 -8.89 -1.28
N GLN A 143 -0.72 -9.71 -0.84
CA GLN A 143 -0.99 -11.10 -0.43
C GLN A 143 -2.05 -11.17 0.69
N ASP A 144 -1.89 -10.36 1.73
CA ASP A 144 -2.77 -10.37 2.91
C ASP A 144 -4.18 -9.89 2.57
N ALA A 145 -4.30 -8.88 1.70
CA ALA A 145 -5.60 -8.39 1.24
C ALA A 145 -6.36 -9.46 0.46
N VAL A 146 -5.69 -10.17 -0.45
CA VAL A 146 -6.28 -11.30 -1.19
C VAL A 146 -6.67 -12.43 -0.23
N LEU A 147 -5.75 -12.81 0.67
CA LEU A 147 -6.00 -13.84 1.68
C LEU A 147 -7.26 -13.53 2.51
N ASN A 148 -7.44 -12.27 2.90
CA ASN A 148 -8.63 -11.85 3.65
C ASN A 148 -9.93 -12.04 2.86
N PHE A 149 -9.94 -11.78 1.54
CA PHE A 149 -11.10 -12.11 0.69
C PHE A 149 -11.30 -13.61 0.50
N CYS A 150 -10.23 -14.41 0.58
CA CYS A 150 -10.27 -15.86 0.44
C CYS A 150 -10.53 -16.62 1.76
N ARG A 151 -10.79 -15.92 2.88
CA ARG A 151 -10.93 -16.50 4.23
C ARG A 151 -11.80 -17.76 4.30
N VAL A 152 -12.94 -17.78 3.59
CA VAL A 152 -13.88 -18.91 3.64
C VAL A 152 -13.33 -20.08 2.83
N LYS A 153 -12.85 -19.80 1.61
CA LYS A 153 -12.38 -20.83 0.69
C LYS A 153 -11.11 -21.52 1.18
N LEU A 154 -10.22 -20.81 1.86
CA LEU A 154 -9.01 -21.42 2.43
C LEU A 154 -9.26 -22.18 3.74
N ARG A 155 -10.35 -21.88 4.45
CA ARG A 155 -10.77 -22.66 5.64
C ARG A 155 -11.42 -23.99 5.24
N ASP A 156 -12.19 -24.00 4.16
CA ASP A 156 -13.04 -25.13 3.75
C ASP A 156 -12.38 -26.08 2.73
N GLN A 157 -11.07 -25.94 2.51
CA GLN A 157 -10.25 -26.89 1.74
C GLN A 157 -9.87 -28.08 2.62
#